data_AF-A0AAV9AIP4-F1
#
_entry.id   AF-A0AAV9AIP4-F1
#
_cell.length_a   1.000
_cell.length_b   1.000
_cell.length_c   1.000
_cell.angle_alpha   90.00
_cell.angle_beta   90.00
_cell.angle_gamma   90.00
#
_symmetry.space_group_name_H-M   'P 1'
#
loop_
_entity.id
_entity.type
_entity.pdbx_description
1 polymer ?
#
loop_
_entity_poly.entity_id
_entity_poly.type
_entity_poly.pdbx_seq_one_letter_code
_entity_poly.pdbx_strand_id
1 'polypeptide(L)'
;MTIPRMATSLSSSYNNPCAACKFLRRKCVPDCMFAPYFPPEHPQKFSCVHRVFGASNVSKILQDLPPHRRGDAANSLVYEAEFRLHDHVYGCVGYVSNLNQNLQQIHHNLILAKNELSLYLGNNNNINIQNTIIGGAVGTSTGVGMGQHLPELIQQQQQQGGQIEQQQQQPLNNLPM
;
A
#
# COMPACT_ATOMS: atom_id res chain seq x y z
N MET A 1 10.87 42.12 11.48
CA MET A 1 9.96 40.96 11.51
C MET A 1 10.77 39.71 11.23
N THR A 2 11.26 39.04 12.26
CA THR A 2 11.93 37.74 12.15
C THR A 2 11.26 36.80 13.14
N ILE A 3 10.70 35.72 12.60
CA ILE A 3 9.98 34.68 13.32
C ILE A 3 11.03 33.74 13.94
N PRO A 4 11.05 33.50 15.26
CA PRO A 4 11.91 32.46 15.82
C PRO A 4 11.38 31.08 15.43
N ARG A 5 12.22 30.33 14.70
CA ARG A 5 12.01 28.93 14.32
C ARG A 5 11.93 28.09 15.59
N MET A 6 10.82 27.38 15.78
CA MET A 6 10.68 26.46 16.91
C MET A 6 11.68 25.32 16.74
N ALA A 7 12.65 25.25 17.65
CA ALA A 7 13.53 24.10 17.78
C ALA A 7 12.67 22.94 18.28
N THR A 8 12.33 22.01 17.41
CA THR A 8 11.87 20.68 17.84
C THR A 8 13.05 20.04 18.58
N SER A 9 12.86 19.84 19.88
CA SER A 9 13.84 19.42 20.86
C SER A 9 14.58 18.15 20.45
N LEU A 10 15.83 18.27 20.01
CA LEU A 10 16.67 17.13 19.59
C LEU A 10 17.79 16.77 20.57
N SER A 11 17.79 17.30 21.80
CA SER A 11 18.80 16.88 22.78
C SER A 11 18.42 17.23 24.22
N SER A 12 17.94 16.24 24.98
CA SER A 12 18.38 15.96 26.36
C SER A 12 17.66 14.72 26.94
N SER A 13 17.96 13.54 26.41
CA SER A 13 17.70 12.23 27.06
C SER A 13 18.95 11.74 27.81
N TYR A 14 19.69 12.64 28.47
CA TYR A 14 21.07 12.41 28.92
C TYR A 14 21.30 11.25 29.92
N ASN A 15 20.29 10.48 30.32
CA ASN A 15 20.47 9.34 31.23
C ASN A 15 19.69 8.07 30.88
N ASN A 16 18.81 8.06 29.88
CA ASN A 16 17.98 6.89 29.58
C ASN A 16 18.45 6.16 28.32
N PRO A 17 18.72 4.83 28.38
CA PRO A 17 19.08 4.05 27.20
C PRO A 17 17.90 4.02 26.22
N CYS A 18 18.19 4.04 24.92
CA CYS A 18 17.16 3.85 23.89
C CYS A 18 16.46 2.49 24.05
N ALA A 19 15.28 2.32 23.45
CA ALA A 19 14.50 1.09 23.58
C ALA A 19 15.30 -0.16 23.20
N ALA A 20 16.13 -0.08 22.16
CA ALA A 20 17.01 -1.17 21.74
C ALA A 20 18.05 -1.55 22.80
N CYS A 21 18.79 -0.57 23.31
CA CYS A 21 19.82 -0.82 24.31
C CYS A 21 19.23 -1.30 25.64
N LYS A 22 18.06 -0.76 26.02
CA LYS A 22 17.31 -1.22 27.19
C LYS A 22 16.88 -2.69 27.03
N PHE A 23 16.32 -3.06 25.88
CA PHE A 23 15.88 -4.43 25.59
C PHE A 23 17.06 -5.41 25.57
N LEU A 24 18.17 -5.04 24.92
CA LEU A 24 19.38 -5.85 24.82
C LEU A 24 20.26 -5.83 26.09
N ARG A 25 19.84 -5.10 27.14
CA ARG A 25 20.58 -4.96 28.41
C ARG A 25 22.05 -4.51 28.23
N ARG A 26 22.29 -3.58 27.31
CA ARG A 26 23.64 -3.02 27.03
C ARG A 26 23.69 -1.50 27.22
N LYS A 27 24.89 -0.96 27.41
CA LYS A 27 25.09 0.50 27.54
C LYS A 27 24.74 1.20 26.22
N CYS A 28 23.93 2.26 26.31
CA CYS A 28 23.66 3.15 25.19
C CYS A 28 24.75 4.22 25.11
N VAL A 29 25.46 4.27 23.98
CA VAL A 29 26.53 5.25 23.71
C VAL A 29 25.97 6.45 22.92
N PRO A 30 26.65 7.62 22.92
CA PRO A 30 26.19 8.82 22.19
C PRO A 30 25.91 8.57 20.70
N ASP A 31 26.72 7.76 20.03
CA ASP A 31 26.55 7.41 18.61
C ASP A 31 25.81 6.08 18.40
N CYS A 32 24.88 5.75 19.29
CA CYS A 32 24.09 4.53 19.17
C CYS A 32 23.22 4.56 17.91
N MET A 33 23.48 3.65 16.96
CA MET A 33 22.75 3.59 15.69
C MET A 33 21.23 3.35 15.82
N PHE A 34 20.77 2.78 16.94
CA PHE A 34 19.34 2.53 17.17
C PHE A 34 18.65 3.72 17.85
N ALA A 35 19.39 4.60 18.53
CA ALA A 35 18.79 5.65 19.36
C ALA A 35 17.89 6.63 18.58
N PRO A 36 18.24 7.07 17.35
CA PRO A 36 17.37 7.94 16.57
C PRO A 36 16.03 7.31 16.15
N TYR A 37 15.96 5.98 16.08
CA TYR A 37 14.82 5.26 15.49
C TYR A 37 13.96 4.51 16.52
N PHE A 38 14.57 4.13 17.65
CA PHE A 38 13.93 3.36 18.73
C PHE A 38 14.00 4.13 20.05
N PRO A 39 13.22 5.22 20.20
CA PRO A 39 13.24 6.06 21.37
C PRO A 39 12.64 5.32 22.59
N PRO A 40 13.06 5.65 23.83
CA PRO A 40 12.67 4.91 25.03
C PRO A 40 11.16 4.97 25.36
N GLU A 41 10.43 5.95 24.82
CA GLU A 41 8.97 6.12 24.99
C GLU A 41 8.18 5.01 24.27
N HIS A 42 8.80 4.32 23.30
CA HIS A 42 8.14 3.32 22.47
C HIS A 42 8.87 1.97 22.49
N PRO A 43 9.02 1.32 23.66
CA PRO A 43 9.78 0.08 23.80
C PRO A 43 9.23 -1.07 22.94
N GLN A 44 7.92 -1.09 22.72
CA GLN A 44 7.24 -2.10 21.91
C GLN A 44 7.76 -2.16 20.46
N LYS A 45 8.13 -1.01 19.88
CA LYS A 45 8.65 -0.96 18.50
C LYS A 45 9.89 -1.84 18.35
N PHE A 46 10.82 -1.76 19.30
CA PHE A 46 12.04 -2.57 19.24
C PHE A 46 11.76 -4.04 19.54
N SER A 47 10.88 -4.36 20.50
CA SER A 47 10.55 -5.77 20.78
C SER A 47 9.91 -6.46 19.59
N CYS A 48 9.05 -5.77 18.83
CA CYS A 48 8.41 -6.33 17.63
C CYS A 48 9.45 -6.64 16.55
N VAL A 49 10.26 -5.66 16.15
CA VAL A 49 11.28 -5.87 15.10
C VAL A 49 12.34 -6.87 15.53
N HIS A 50 12.71 -6.90 16.82
CA HIS A 50 13.65 -7.87 17.34
C HIS A 50 13.11 -9.30 17.23
N ARG A 51 11.82 -9.51 17.53
CA ARG A 51 11.20 -10.83 17.46
C ARG A 51 11.11 -11.37 16.03
N VAL A 52 10.89 -10.50 15.04
CA VAL A 52 10.67 -10.90 13.65
C VAL A 52 11.96 -10.94 12.83
N PHE A 53 12.81 -9.92 12.96
CA PHE A 53 14.03 -9.78 12.16
C PHE A 53 15.29 -10.06 12.97
N GLY A 54 15.30 -9.81 14.27
CA GLY A 54 16.49 -9.87 15.12
C GLY A 54 17.34 -8.60 15.05
N ALA A 55 18.03 -8.27 16.15
CA ALA A 55 18.81 -7.04 16.25
C ALA A 55 19.91 -6.91 15.17
N SER A 56 20.59 -8.02 14.86
CA SER A 56 21.70 -8.03 13.89
C SER A 56 21.22 -7.72 12.46
N ASN A 57 20.08 -8.28 12.05
CA ASN A 57 19.53 -8.02 10.72
C ASN A 57 19.01 -6.59 10.61
N VAL A 58 18.30 -6.09 11.63
CA VAL A 58 17.88 -4.68 11.68
C VAL A 58 19.10 -3.77 11.59
N SER A 59 20.18 -4.07 12.32
CA SER A 59 21.43 -3.33 12.25
C SER A 59 21.99 -3.30 10.83
N LYS A 60 22.09 -4.47 10.19
CA LYS A 60 22.62 -4.61 8.84
C LYS A 60 21.79 -3.80 7.82
N ILE A 61 20.47 -4.00 7.82
CA ILE A 61 19.54 -3.30 6.91
C ILE A 61 19.68 -1.77 7.06
N LEU A 62 19.72 -1.26 8.30
CA LEU A 62 19.86 0.17 8.51
C LEU A 62 21.23 0.70 8.07
N GLN A 63 22.31 -0.07 8.26
CA GLN A 63 23.65 0.35 7.83
C GLN A 63 23.80 0.39 6.31
N ASP A 64 23.17 -0.54 5.60
CA ASP A 64 23.18 -0.62 4.13
C ASP A 64 22.40 0.53 3.45
N LEU A 65 21.63 1.31 4.22
CA LEU A 65 20.86 2.45 3.74
C LEU A 65 21.54 3.79 4.05
N PRO A 66 21.37 4.80 3.17
CA PRO A 66 21.82 6.15 3.45
C PRO A 66 21.05 6.74 4.65
N PRO A 67 21.67 7.60 5.48
CA PRO A 67 21.11 8.05 6.76
C PRO A 67 19.68 8.61 6.69
N HIS A 68 19.35 9.33 5.61
CA HIS A 68 18.04 9.95 5.42
C HIS A 68 16.90 8.94 5.23
N ARG A 69 17.18 7.70 4.78
CA ARG A 69 16.17 6.65 4.58
C ARG A 69 16.01 5.72 5.78
N ARG A 70 16.94 5.75 6.74
CA ARG A 70 16.96 4.82 7.87
C ARG A 70 15.74 4.99 8.79
N GLY A 71 15.23 6.21 8.93
CA GLY A 71 14.00 6.47 9.69
C GLY A 71 12.79 5.77 9.07
N ASP A 72 12.59 5.95 7.77
CA ASP A 72 11.50 5.31 7.03
C ASP A 72 11.66 3.78 7.04
N ALA A 73 12.86 3.27 6.81
CA ALA A 73 13.14 1.85 6.87
C ALA A 73 12.86 1.24 8.25
N ALA A 74 13.26 1.92 9.33
CA ALA A 74 12.95 1.47 10.69
C ALA A 74 11.43 1.43 10.93
N ASN A 75 10.68 2.43 10.45
CA ASN A 75 9.22 2.44 10.54
C ASN A 75 8.59 1.30 9.71
N SER A 76 9.08 1.05 8.49
CA SER A 76 8.62 -0.08 7.66
C SER A 76 8.88 -1.43 8.33
N LEU A 77 10.06 -1.62 8.92
CA LEU A 77 10.38 -2.85 9.67
C LEU A 77 9.46 -3.03 10.87
N VAL A 78 9.16 -1.96 11.61
CA VAL A 78 8.20 -2.01 12.73
C VAL A 78 6.82 -2.43 12.23
N TYR A 79 6.33 -1.79 11.18
CA TYR A 79 5.04 -2.11 10.57
C TYR A 79 4.97 -3.58 10.13
N GLU A 80 5.96 -4.05 9.37
CA GLU A 80 6.01 -5.43 8.91
C GLU A 80 6.09 -6.43 10.06
N ALA A 81 6.90 -6.12 11.09
CA ALA A 81 7.00 -6.96 12.27
C ALA A 81 5.67 -7.06 13.03
N GLU A 82 4.96 -5.95 13.21
CA GLU A 82 3.65 -5.95 13.87
C GLU A 82 2.66 -6.84 13.13
N PHE A 83 2.58 -6.73 11.80
CA PHE A 83 1.70 -7.60 11.01
C PHE A 83 2.08 -9.07 11.09
N ARG A 84 3.38 -9.40 11.03
CA ARG A 84 3.85 -10.79 11.13
C ARG A 84 3.63 -11.40 12.52
N LEU A 85 3.52 -10.56 13.55
CA LEU A 85 3.14 -11.00 14.90
C LEU A 85 1.63 -11.22 15.06
N HIS A 86 0.79 -10.53 14.30
CA HIS A 86 -0.66 -10.75 14.30
C HIS A 86 -1.07 -11.91 13.38
N ASP A 87 -0.45 -12.00 12.20
CA ASP A 87 -0.65 -13.08 11.24
C ASP A 87 0.71 -13.72 10.94
N HIS A 88 0.94 -14.88 11.55
CA HIS A 88 2.19 -15.63 11.39
C HIS A 88 2.36 -16.29 10.02
N VAL A 89 1.27 -16.42 9.26
CA VAL A 89 1.28 -17.07 7.94
C VAL A 89 1.48 -16.03 6.85
N TYR A 90 0.64 -14.99 6.80
CA TYR A 90 0.64 -14.02 5.71
C TYR A 90 1.12 -12.62 6.10
N GLY A 91 1.16 -12.28 7.39
CA GLY A 91 1.62 -10.98 7.87
C GLY A 91 0.99 -9.80 7.11
N CYS A 92 1.82 -8.88 6.62
CA CYS A 92 1.35 -7.73 5.85
C CYS A 92 0.91 -8.11 4.43
N VAL A 93 1.39 -9.23 3.88
CA VAL A 93 1.00 -9.71 2.54
C VAL A 93 -0.49 -10.04 2.52
N GLY A 94 -1.00 -10.70 3.56
CA GLY A 94 -2.44 -11.01 3.66
C GLY A 94 -3.31 -9.75 3.68
N TYR A 95 -2.85 -8.71 4.36
CA TYR A 95 -3.53 -7.41 4.39
C TYR A 95 -3.55 -6.74 3.00
N VAL A 96 -2.43 -6.75 2.30
CA VAL A 96 -2.34 -6.25 0.92
C VAL A 96 -3.24 -7.05 -0.03
N SER A 97 -3.27 -8.38 0.09
CA SER A 97 -4.14 -9.25 -0.71
C SER A 97 -5.62 -8.92 -0.49
N ASN A 98 -6.04 -8.72 0.76
CA ASN A 98 -7.43 -8.34 1.05
C ASN A 98 -7.79 -6.96 0.47
N LEU A 99 -6.89 -5.98 0.60
CA LEU A 99 -7.10 -4.66 -0.01
C LEU A 99 -7.23 -4.75 -1.54
N ASN A 100 -6.40 -5.56 -2.19
CA ASN A 100 -6.47 -5.77 -3.64
C ASN A 100 -7.79 -6.43 -4.06
N GLN A 101 -8.27 -7.42 -3.32
CA GLN A 101 -9.57 -8.05 -3.57
C GLN A 101 -10.72 -7.04 -3.43
N ASN A 102 -10.69 -6.21 -2.37
CA ASN A 102 -11.69 -5.17 -2.16
C ASN A 102 -11.68 -4.14 -3.29
N LEU A 103 -10.49 -3.72 -3.73
CA LEU A 103 -10.34 -2.80 -4.85
C LEU A 103 -10.94 -3.40 -6.13
N GLN A 104 -10.63 -4.65 -6.44
CA GLN A 104 -11.19 -5.35 -7.60
C GLN A 104 -12.72 -5.44 -7.54
N GLN A 105 -13.27 -5.78 -6.37
CA GLN A 105 -14.72 -5.86 -6.17
C GLN A 105 -15.40 -4.50 -6.34
N ILE A 106 -14.83 -3.44 -5.76
CA ILE A 106 -15.38 -2.07 -5.88
C ILE A 106 -15.32 -1.62 -7.34
N HIS A 107 -14.21 -1.85 -8.03
CA HIS A 107 -14.09 -1.55 -9.46
C HIS A 107 -15.12 -2.31 -10.30
N HIS A 108 -15.34 -3.60 -10.02
CA HIS A 108 -16.35 -4.40 -10.70
C HIS A 108 -17.76 -3.84 -10.48
N ASN A 109 -18.13 -3.53 -9.24
CA ASN A 109 -19.44 -2.96 -8.91
C ASN A 109 -19.66 -1.60 -9.59
N LEU A 110 -18.62 -0.78 -9.67
CA LEU A 110 -18.66 0.49 -10.38
C LEU A 110 -18.93 0.30 -11.88
N ILE A 111 -18.32 -0.70 -12.51
CA ILE A 111 -18.59 -1.05 -13.92
C ILE A 111 -20.04 -1.48 -14.10
N LEU A 112 -20.55 -2.35 -13.23
CA LEU A 112 -21.95 -2.80 -13.27
C LEU A 112 -22.92 -1.62 -13.15
N ALA A 113 -22.72 -0.75 -12.16
CA ALA A 113 -23.56 0.42 -11.94
C ALA A 113 -23.51 1.41 -13.13
N LYS A 114 -22.33 1.60 -13.73
CA LYS A 114 -22.19 2.44 -14.94
C LYS A 114 -22.92 1.84 -16.14
N ASN A 115 -22.82 0.53 -16.33
CA ASN A 115 -23.54 -0.17 -17.40
C ASN A 115 -25.06 -0.06 -17.19
N GLU A 116 -25.54 -0.31 -15.99
CA GLU A 116 -26.96 -0.16 -15.64
C GLU A 116 -27.47 1.27 -15.92
N LEU A 117 -26.73 2.28 -15.48
CA LEU A 117 -27.08 3.69 -15.73
C LEU A 117 -27.14 4.00 -17.24
N SER A 118 -26.20 3.46 -18.03
CA SER A 118 -26.18 3.65 -19.48
C SER A 118 -27.41 3.06 -20.18
N LEU A 119 -27.94 1.92 -19.68
CA LEU A 119 -29.16 1.32 -20.21
C LEU A 119 -30.36 2.24 -19.97
N TYR A 120 -30.50 2.80 -18.76
CA TYR A 120 -31.58 3.73 -18.44
C TYR A 120 -31.53 5.04 -19.25
N LEU A 121 -30.33 5.60 -19.43
CA LEU A 121 -30.13 6.81 -20.24
C LEU A 121 -30.37 6.55 -21.73
N GLY A 122 -29.95 5.38 -22.25
CA GLY A 122 -30.23 4.97 -23.62
C GLY A 122 -31.71 4.73 -23.88
N ASN A 123 -32.44 4.19 -22.91
CA ASN A 123 -33.87 3.89 -23.03
C ASN A 123 -34.75 5.14 -23.00
N ASN A 124 -34.35 6.21 -22.30
CA ASN A 124 -35.06 7.49 -22.28
C ASN A 124 -35.10 8.22 -23.64
N ASN A 125 -34.19 7.90 -24.57
CA ASN A 125 -34.19 8.48 -25.91
C ASN A 125 -35.15 7.78 -26.89
N ASN A 126 -35.77 6.65 -26.49
CA ASN A 126 -36.62 5.84 -27.39
C ASN A 126 -38.13 5.95 -27.08
N ILE A 127 -38.54 6.69 -26.04
CA ILE A 127 -39.96 6.83 -25.65
C ILE A 127 -40.67 8.00 -26.38
N ASN A 128 -39.97 8.82 -27.18
CA ASN A 128 -40.58 9.99 -27.85
C ASN A 128 -40.69 9.90 -29.38
N ILE A 129 -40.75 8.69 -29.97
CA ILE A 129 -41.01 8.49 -31.41
C ILE A 129 -42.15 7.49 -31.64
N GLN A 130 -43.33 7.77 -31.07
CA GLN A 130 -44.58 7.06 -31.40
C GLN A 130 -45.75 8.02 -31.64
N ASN A 131 -45.51 9.23 -32.18
CA ASN A 131 -46.59 9.98 -32.82
C ASN A 131 -46.08 11.03 -33.82
N THR A 132 -45.94 10.67 -35.10
CA THR A 132 -46.24 11.53 -36.27
C THR A 132 -46.30 10.64 -37.51
N ILE A 133 -47.52 10.39 -37.97
CA ILE A 133 -47.85 9.88 -39.29
C ILE A 133 -47.56 11.01 -40.32
N ILE A 134 -47.30 10.60 -41.57
CA ILE A 134 -47.21 11.39 -42.82
C ILE A 134 -45.78 11.70 -43.32
N GLY A 135 -45.28 10.80 -44.17
CA GLY A 135 -44.69 11.13 -45.48
C GLY A 135 -43.26 11.69 -45.53
N GLY A 136 -42.28 10.83 -45.86
CA GLY A 136 -41.01 11.31 -46.41
C GLY A 136 -39.83 10.36 -46.21
N ALA A 137 -39.44 9.68 -47.30
CA ALA A 137 -38.10 9.15 -47.62
C ALA A 137 -37.23 8.56 -46.48
N VAL A 138 -37.21 7.22 -46.39
CA VAL A 138 -36.18 6.45 -45.66
C VAL A 138 -34.88 6.43 -46.47
N GLY A 139 -33.85 7.09 -45.96
CA GLY A 139 -32.51 7.14 -46.54
C GLY A 139 -31.42 7.07 -45.46
N THR A 140 -30.75 5.91 -45.45
CA THR A 140 -29.39 5.63 -44.96
C THR A 140 -29.07 5.75 -43.46
N SER A 141 -28.93 4.57 -42.87
CA SER A 141 -28.20 4.27 -41.63
C SER A 141 -26.75 4.76 -41.68
N THR A 142 -26.36 5.61 -40.73
CA THR A 142 -24.94 5.79 -40.36
C THR A 142 -24.88 6.25 -38.92
N GLY A 143 -24.09 5.55 -38.10
CA GLY A 143 -23.83 5.95 -36.71
C GLY A 143 -23.74 4.84 -35.67
N VAL A 144 -23.27 3.64 -36.03
CA VAL A 144 -22.75 2.69 -35.05
C VAL A 144 -21.36 3.16 -34.66
N GLY A 145 -21.11 3.45 -33.38
CA GLY A 145 -19.74 3.60 -32.88
C GLY A 145 -19.57 4.59 -31.74
N MET A 146 -19.84 4.15 -30.51
CA MET A 146 -19.17 4.67 -29.31
C MET A 146 -19.25 3.59 -28.23
N GLY A 147 -18.18 2.80 -28.08
CA GLY A 147 -18.14 1.81 -26.99
C GLY A 147 -16.96 0.85 -26.94
N GLN A 148 -15.94 0.96 -27.80
CA GLN A 148 -14.92 -0.09 -27.91
C GLN A 148 -13.57 0.20 -27.25
N HIS A 149 -13.31 1.39 -26.70
CA HIS A 149 -11.95 1.73 -26.23
C HIS A 149 -11.71 1.60 -24.70
N LEU A 150 -12.64 1.02 -23.94
CA LEU A 150 -12.44 0.79 -22.49
C LEU A 150 -12.01 -0.62 -22.07
N PRO A 151 -12.15 -1.71 -22.87
CA PRO A 151 -11.62 -3.02 -22.49
C PRO A 151 -10.08 -3.08 -22.47
N GLU A 152 -9.40 -2.24 -23.25
CA GLU A 152 -7.95 -2.36 -23.48
C GLU A 152 -7.09 -1.85 -22.30
N LEU A 153 -7.58 -0.82 -21.59
CA LEU A 153 -6.96 -0.34 -20.35
C LEU A 153 -7.07 -1.37 -19.21
N ILE A 154 -8.12 -2.20 -19.23
CA ILE A 154 -8.37 -3.24 -18.21
C ILE A 154 -7.41 -4.43 -18.42
N GLN A 155 -7.15 -4.81 -19.67
CA GLN A 155 -6.18 -5.87 -19.99
C GLN A 155 -4.75 -5.48 -19.59
N GLN A 156 -4.36 -4.20 -19.75
CA GLN A 156 -3.04 -3.70 -19.33
C GLN A 156 -2.87 -3.64 -17.82
N GLN A 157 -3.93 -3.32 -17.06
CA GLN A 157 -3.86 -3.26 -15.59
C GLN A 157 -3.86 -4.67 -14.96
N GLN A 158 -4.54 -5.63 -15.56
CA GLN A 158 -4.51 -7.04 -15.13
C GLN A 158 -3.15 -7.72 -15.36
N GLN A 159 -2.44 -7.37 -16.45
CA GLN A 159 -1.09 -7.91 -16.70
C GLN A 159 -0.06 -7.42 -15.67
N GLN A 160 -0.19 -6.19 -15.16
CA GLN A 160 0.71 -5.67 -14.13
C GLN A 160 0.40 -6.25 -12.75
N GLY A 161 -0.88 -6.49 -12.42
CA GLY A 161 -1.27 -7.14 -11.16
C GLY A 161 -0.86 -8.62 -11.08
N GLY A 162 -1.04 -9.38 -12.17
CA GLY A 162 -0.73 -10.81 -12.21
C GLY A 162 0.78 -11.14 -12.11
N GLN A 163 1.67 -10.21 -12.44
CA GLN A 163 3.11 -10.39 -12.29
C GLN A 163 3.57 -10.31 -10.83
N ILE A 164 2.88 -9.54 -9.98
CA ILE A 164 3.24 -9.37 -8.57
C ILE A 164 2.85 -10.63 -7.76
N GLU A 165 1.68 -11.22 -8.04
CA GLU A 165 1.25 -12.49 -7.41
C GLU A 165 2.14 -13.68 -7.83
N GLN A 166 2.51 -13.78 -9.11
CA GLN A 166 3.35 -14.91 -9.58
C GLN A 166 4.80 -14.86 -9.08
N GLN A 167 5.33 -13.69 -8.74
CA GLN A 167 6.70 -13.56 -8.22
C GLN A 167 6.79 -13.88 -6.71
N GLN A 168 5.65 -13.84 -5.99
CA GLN A 168 5.60 -14.11 -4.55
C GLN A 168 5.23 -15.58 -4.21
N GLN A 169 4.92 -16.41 -5.22
CA GLN A 169 4.61 -17.83 -5.07
C GLN A 169 5.84 -18.78 -5.12
N GLN A 170 7.08 -18.27 -5.23
CA GLN A 170 8.26 -19.14 -5.13
C GLN A 170 8.61 -19.41 -3.65
N PRO A 171 8.58 -20.67 -3.19
CA PRO A 171 8.70 -21.01 -1.79
C PRO A 171 10.12 -20.82 -1.26
N LEU A 172 10.15 -20.39 -0.01
CA LEU A 172 11.30 -20.28 0.89
C LEU A 172 11.94 -21.67 1.13
N ASN A 173 12.68 -22.22 0.16
CA ASN A 173 13.33 -23.53 0.28
C ASN A 173 14.85 -23.53 0.38
N ASN A 174 15.53 -22.38 0.44
CA ASN A 174 17.00 -22.35 0.47
C ASN A 174 17.60 -21.41 1.54
N LEU A 175 17.32 -21.65 2.82
CA LEU A 175 18.21 -21.13 3.88
C LEU A 175 18.99 -22.31 4.50
N PRO A 176 20.32 -22.36 4.37
CA PRO A 176 21.12 -23.29 5.15
C PRO A 176 21.12 -22.85 6.62
N MET A 177 21.12 -23.85 7.51
CA MET A 177 21.26 -23.72 8.97
C MET A 177 22.49 -22.92 9.38
#